data_AF-A0A7S0UXB2-F1
#
_entry.id   AF-A0A7S0UXB2-F1
#
_cell.length_a   1.000
_cell.length_b   1.000
_cell.length_c   1.000
_cell.angle_alpha   90.00
_cell.angle_beta   90.00
_cell.angle_gamma   90.00
#
_symmetry.space_group_name_H-M   'P 1'
#
loop_
_entity.id
_entity.type
_entity.pdbx_description
1 polymer ?
#
loop_
_entity_poly.entity_id
_entity_poly.type
_entity_poly.pdbx_seq_one_letter_code
_entity_poly.pdbx_strand_id
1 'polypeptide(L)'
;EWREKERDLESKINSLRKELDEKETKENMSLKGANVGSNGDSHASNANGGNNSSSDNSKNNSKNSSNNNNNNDSNNSMVPYFATAHLLAPPLLDPVVLDLESKLNESTRQLDQTRLKLIEAQRNVDELTRQMNLLESRAEELARRGEESRRAADRADQRADRAEKALRDVEAQLSDQDRRTKHSDLFVSTTERRLRDAEQRLAEAERVGRDKEARALDAETRARSAESRASDQERRVAESESRTLIVERRLREAEDAMEAAMTKAREQERLRRELEVSCRDLEGALRNARQEREADVSALQRSGNVKREAEMAQLAALQTALESVTKRREEAETKAQAAEEAVRMAERRHTERLAALTAAAEEEARTTLRERTTALQLQIDEKDKTLAQMRGEIATAQAQYRQNLLVVAQEAQAKAQALQKAEERFAELEGLMARIMSRSEGVTAMANEDEEG
;
A
#
# COMPACT_ATOMS: atom_id res chain seq x y z
N GLU A 1 -38.32 -8.19 -13.12
CA GLU A 1 -37.82 -6.89 -12.61
C GLU A 1 -36.79 -6.99 -11.48
N TRP A 2 -37.12 -7.24 -10.21
CA TRP A 2 -36.09 -7.24 -9.14
C TRP A 2 -34.99 -8.29 -9.32
N ARG A 3 -35.34 -9.55 -9.61
CA ARG A 3 -34.38 -10.64 -9.94
C ARG A 3 -33.60 -10.42 -11.24
N GLU A 4 -34.03 -9.47 -12.05
CA GLU A 4 -33.37 -9.12 -13.32
C GLU A 4 -32.36 -8.00 -13.10
N LYS A 5 -32.73 -7.01 -12.28
CA LYS A 5 -31.79 -6.03 -11.73
C LYS A 5 -30.69 -6.69 -10.89
N GLU A 6 -31.03 -7.73 -10.14
CA GLU A 6 -30.06 -8.52 -9.37
C GLU A 6 -29.06 -9.24 -10.28
N ARG A 7 -29.54 -9.92 -11.33
CA ARG A 7 -28.66 -10.55 -12.35
C ARG A 7 -27.78 -9.54 -13.09
N ASP A 8 -28.31 -8.35 -13.40
CA ASP A 8 -27.52 -7.28 -14.04
C ASP A 8 -26.44 -6.73 -13.12
N LEU A 9 -26.73 -6.60 -11.81
CA LEU A 9 -25.75 -6.18 -10.82
C LEU A 9 -24.68 -7.26 -10.60
N GLU A 10 -25.06 -8.52 -10.50
CA GLU A 10 -24.11 -9.65 -10.40
C GLU A 10 -23.19 -9.74 -11.63
N SER A 11 -23.74 -9.52 -12.83
CA SER A 11 -22.97 -9.47 -14.07
C SER A 11 -21.95 -8.32 -14.07
N LYS A 12 -22.36 -7.12 -13.62
CA LYS A 12 -21.45 -5.97 -13.47
C LYS A 12 -20.35 -6.21 -12.43
N ILE A 13 -20.69 -6.83 -11.30
CA ILE A 13 -19.72 -7.18 -10.25
C ILE A 13 -18.68 -8.17 -10.79
N ASN A 14 -19.10 -9.18 -11.55
CA ASN A 14 -18.18 -10.16 -12.13
C ASN A 14 -17.29 -9.54 -13.21
N SER A 15 -17.80 -8.61 -14.01
CA SER A 15 -17.00 -7.85 -14.98
C SER A 15 -15.92 -7.01 -14.29
N LEU A 16 -16.26 -6.31 -13.22
CA LEU A 16 -15.31 -5.47 -12.46
C LEU A 16 -14.23 -6.31 -11.76
N ARG A 17 -14.58 -7.50 -11.24
CA ARG A 17 -13.59 -8.43 -10.67
C ARG A 17 -12.57 -8.87 -11.72
N LYS A 18 -13.03 -9.22 -12.92
CA LYS A 18 -12.14 -9.61 -14.02
C LYS A 18 -11.20 -8.48 -14.43
N GLU A 19 -11.69 -7.24 -14.50
CA GLU A 19 -10.85 -6.07 -14.79
C GLU A 19 -9.81 -5.78 -13.69
N LEU A 20 -10.14 -6.06 -12.43
CA LEU A 20 -9.21 -5.91 -11.31
C LEU A 20 -8.07 -6.93 -11.39
N ASP A 21 -8.39 -8.20 -11.63
CA ASP A 21 -7.40 -9.27 -11.79
C ASP A 21 -6.46 -9.00 -13.00
N GLU A 22 -7.00 -8.44 -14.09
CA GLU A 22 -6.21 -8.02 -15.26
C GLU A 22 -5.30 -6.81 -14.96
N LYS A 23 -5.66 -5.94 -14.02
CA LYS A 23 -4.80 -4.83 -13.58
C LYS A 23 -3.71 -5.30 -12.63
N GLU A 24 -4.02 -6.15 -11.65
CA GLU A 24 -3.03 -6.69 -10.72
C GLU A 24 -1.97 -7.55 -11.42
N THR A 25 -2.37 -8.30 -12.45
CA THR A 25 -1.41 -9.08 -13.27
C THR A 25 -0.49 -8.17 -14.08
N LYS A 26 -0.99 -7.05 -14.64
CA LYS A 26 -0.15 -6.06 -15.35
C LYS A 26 0.80 -5.32 -14.41
N GLU A 27 0.35 -4.96 -13.21
CA GLU A 27 1.18 -4.27 -12.21
C GLU A 27 2.30 -5.18 -11.67
N ASN A 28 2.00 -6.47 -11.43
CA ASN A 28 3.00 -7.46 -11.04
C ASN A 28 4.03 -7.75 -12.15
N MET A 29 3.64 -7.69 -13.43
CA MET A 29 4.58 -7.80 -14.55
C MET A 29 5.44 -6.54 -14.72
N SER A 30 4.90 -5.36 -14.39
CA SER A 30 5.67 -4.11 -14.42
C SER A 30 6.73 -4.05 -13.31
N LEU A 31 6.40 -4.51 -12.10
CA LEU A 31 7.33 -4.54 -10.96
C LEU A 31 8.46 -5.57 -11.13
N LYS A 32 8.23 -6.67 -11.85
CA LYS A 32 9.28 -7.65 -12.17
C LYS A 32 10.22 -7.23 -13.32
N GLY A 33 9.88 -6.20 -14.09
CA GLY A 33 10.70 -5.68 -15.19
C GLY A 33 11.77 -4.66 -14.80
N ALA A 34 11.75 -4.14 -13.57
CA ALA A 34 12.64 -3.04 -13.14
C ALA A 34 13.84 -3.47 -12.27
N ASN A 35 14.05 -4.78 -12.04
CA ASN A 35 15.08 -5.28 -11.11
C ASN A 35 16.14 -6.21 -11.75
N VAL A 36 16.45 -6.03 -13.03
CA VAL A 36 17.60 -6.68 -13.71
C VAL A 36 18.38 -5.62 -14.46
N GLY A 37 19.32 -4.97 -13.79
CA GLY A 37 20.16 -3.94 -14.40
C GLY A 37 21.00 -3.13 -13.42
N SER A 38 21.76 -3.78 -12.53
CA SER A 38 22.84 -3.12 -11.80
C SER A 38 23.91 -4.15 -11.44
N ASN A 39 24.91 -4.30 -12.31
CA ASN A 39 26.21 -4.84 -11.96
C ASN A 39 27.24 -4.37 -12.99
N GLY A 40 28.29 -3.70 -12.50
CA GLY A 40 29.54 -3.45 -13.21
C GLY A 40 29.64 -2.07 -13.87
N ASP A 41 30.27 -1.11 -13.20
CA ASP A 41 31.66 -0.83 -13.55
C ASP A 41 32.29 0.20 -12.61
N SER A 42 33.34 -0.29 -11.96
CA SER A 42 34.30 0.43 -11.13
C SER A 42 35.41 0.98 -12.02
N HIS A 43 35.55 2.30 -12.12
CA HIS A 43 36.83 2.92 -12.46
C HIS A 43 37.16 4.08 -11.52
N ALA A 44 38.24 3.85 -10.79
CA ALA A 44 38.95 4.78 -9.94
C ALA A 44 39.90 5.69 -10.76
N SER A 45 40.42 6.71 -10.06
CA SER A 45 41.55 7.60 -10.40
C SER A 45 41.22 8.70 -11.42
N ASN A 46 41.71 9.94 -11.30
CA ASN A 46 42.91 10.42 -10.63
C ASN A 46 42.80 11.94 -10.41
N ALA A 47 43.03 12.41 -9.19
CA ALA A 47 43.25 13.81 -8.89
C ALA A 47 44.75 14.09 -9.02
N ASN A 48 45.14 15.02 -9.90
CA ASN A 48 46.52 15.47 -9.99
C ASN A 48 46.58 16.98 -9.70
N GLY A 49 47.04 17.29 -8.49
CA GLY A 49 47.46 18.62 -8.06
C GLY A 49 48.91 18.89 -8.47
N GLY A 50 49.26 20.17 -8.52
CA GLY A 50 50.53 20.67 -9.03
C GLY A 50 51.69 20.79 -8.02
N ASN A 51 52.67 21.58 -8.46
CA ASN A 51 53.85 22.14 -7.78
C ASN A 51 55.16 21.33 -7.78
N ASN A 52 56.18 21.84 -8.49
CA ASN A 52 57.44 22.39 -7.95
C ASN A 52 58.46 22.63 -9.09
N SER A 53 58.83 23.88 -9.41
CA SER A 53 60.04 24.59 -8.92
C SER A 53 61.34 23.82 -9.22
N SER A 54 62.10 24.23 -10.24
CA SER A 54 63.23 25.17 -10.16
C SER A 54 64.35 24.71 -9.22
N SER A 55 65.49 24.33 -9.80
CA SER A 55 66.79 24.51 -9.14
C SER A 55 67.87 24.73 -10.19
N ASP A 56 68.34 25.98 -10.23
CA ASP A 56 69.71 26.33 -10.54
C ASP A 56 70.65 25.52 -9.65
N ASN A 57 71.76 25.02 -10.20
CA ASN A 57 73.00 25.10 -9.45
C ASN A 57 74.23 25.25 -10.33
N SER A 58 74.97 26.29 -10.00
CA SER A 58 76.16 26.80 -10.63
C SER A 58 77.37 26.49 -9.74
N LYS A 59 78.52 26.26 -10.39
CA LYS A 59 79.88 26.46 -9.85
C LYS A 59 80.40 25.49 -8.77
N ASN A 60 81.48 24.79 -9.12
CA ASN A 60 82.84 25.05 -8.63
C ASN A 60 83.67 23.76 -8.71
N ASN A 61 84.81 23.78 -9.39
CA ASN A 61 86.04 23.42 -8.68
C ASN A 61 87.29 23.99 -9.35
N SER A 62 88.17 24.48 -8.49
CA SER A 62 89.43 25.14 -8.76
C SER A 62 90.55 24.29 -8.16
N LYS A 63 91.74 24.43 -8.74
CA LYS A 63 93.07 23.95 -8.30
C LYS A 63 93.43 22.52 -8.67
N ASN A 64 94.47 22.42 -9.49
CA ASN A 64 95.57 21.53 -9.16
C ASN A 64 96.91 22.21 -9.48
N SER A 65 97.81 22.16 -8.51
CA SER A 65 99.19 22.65 -8.55
C SER A 65 100.07 21.52 -8.05
N SER A 66 101.11 21.16 -8.80
CA SER A 66 102.43 20.68 -8.34
C SER A 66 103.16 19.90 -9.44
N ASN A 67 104.35 20.36 -9.83
CA ASN A 67 105.64 19.64 -9.77
C ASN A 67 106.66 20.35 -10.68
N ASN A 68 107.77 20.90 -10.17
CA ASN A 68 109.01 20.25 -9.69
C ASN A 68 110.01 19.97 -10.84
N ASN A 69 111.15 20.68 -10.88
CA ASN A 69 112.48 20.06 -10.97
C ASN A 69 113.68 21.03 -10.98
N ASN A 70 114.75 20.50 -10.38
CA ASN A 70 116.11 21.00 -10.14
C ASN A 70 117.01 21.09 -11.39
N ASN A 71 118.10 21.87 -11.28
CA ASN A 71 119.51 21.55 -11.60
C ASN A 71 120.33 22.85 -11.37
N ASN A 72 121.23 23.00 -10.39
CA ASN A 72 122.54 22.36 -10.15
C ASN A 72 123.51 22.49 -11.32
N ASP A 73 124.52 23.37 -11.20
CA ASP A 73 125.86 23.18 -11.77
C ASP A 73 126.91 24.10 -11.12
N SER A 74 128.06 23.47 -10.89
CA SER A 74 129.27 23.89 -10.19
C SER A 74 130.44 24.09 -11.17
N ASN A 75 131.49 24.83 -10.77
CA ASN A 75 132.94 24.71 -11.12
C ASN A 75 133.59 26.11 -11.05
N ASN A 76 134.57 26.45 -10.18
CA ASN A 76 135.90 25.91 -9.85
C ASN A 76 136.95 26.02 -10.98
N SER A 77 137.96 26.88 -10.81
CA SER A 77 139.24 26.93 -11.56
C SER A 77 140.15 28.04 -10.98
N MET A 78 141.17 27.74 -10.17
CA MET A 78 142.55 27.36 -10.55
C MET A 78 143.50 28.57 -10.70
N VAL A 79 144.41 28.72 -9.73
CA VAL A 79 145.67 29.51 -9.78
C VAL A 79 146.79 28.52 -10.13
N PRO A 80 147.88 28.88 -10.85
CA PRO A 80 149.18 28.94 -10.18
C PRO A 80 150.22 29.94 -10.73
N TYR A 81 151.20 30.21 -9.86
CA TYR A 81 152.50 30.89 -10.02
C TYR A 81 153.49 30.21 -10.99
N PHE A 82 154.42 30.99 -11.57
CA PHE A 82 155.81 30.66 -11.98
C PHE A 82 156.57 32.02 -12.09
N ALA A 83 157.66 32.39 -11.40
CA ALA A 83 158.97 31.81 -11.08
C ALA A 83 159.98 31.75 -12.26
N THR A 84 161.10 32.52 -12.17
CA THR A 84 162.51 32.32 -12.68
C THR A 84 163.17 33.68 -12.99
N ALA A 85 164.26 34.19 -12.37
CA ALA A 85 165.64 33.73 -12.12
C ALA A 85 166.67 34.18 -13.19
N HIS A 86 167.66 35.02 -12.82
CA HIS A 86 169.04 35.13 -13.37
C HIS A 86 169.87 36.11 -12.49
N LEU A 87 170.79 35.68 -11.60
CA LEU A 87 172.20 35.27 -11.76
C LEU A 87 173.16 36.37 -12.26
N LEU A 88 173.97 36.93 -11.34
CA LEU A 88 175.41 37.28 -11.53
C LEU A 88 176.05 37.71 -10.19
N ALA A 89 177.33 37.36 -10.01
CA ALA A 89 178.03 37.04 -8.76
C ALA A 89 178.55 38.23 -7.89
N PRO A 90 178.78 38.05 -6.57
CA PRO A 90 179.33 39.08 -5.68
C PRO A 90 180.86 38.97 -5.52
N PRO A 91 181.59 40.08 -5.29
CA PRO A 91 182.95 40.03 -4.76
C PRO A 91 182.95 40.02 -3.22
N LEU A 92 183.97 39.36 -2.68
CA LEU A 92 184.31 39.16 -1.27
C LEU A 92 183.99 40.36 -0.36
N LEU A 93 183.07 40.19 0.60
CA LEU A 93 182.67 41.19 1.58
C LEU A 93 182.93 40.72 3.02
N ASP A 94 183.29 41.69 3.86
CA ASP A 94 183.67 41.60 5.27
C ASP A 94 182.61 40.90 6.17
N PRO A 95 183.03 40.16 7.22
CA PRO A 95 182.13 39.42 8.11
C PRO A 95 181.10 40.29 8.87
N VAL A 96 181.31 41.61 8.98
CA VAL A 96 180.36 42.56 9.58
C VAL A 96 179.22 42.91 8.62
N VAL A 97 179.48 42.92 7.31
CA VAL A 97 178.46 43.16 6.28
C VAL A 97 177.54 41.94 6.17
N LEU A 98 178.08 40.72 6.27
CA LEU A 98 177.28 39.48 6.32
C LEU A 98 176.36 39.40 7.55
N ASP A 99 176.79 39.89 8.73
CA ASP A 99 175.93 39.93 9.92
C ASP A 99 174.80 40.96 9.77
N LEU A 100 175.10 42.14 9.20
CA LEU A 100 174.07 43.14 8.88
C LEU A 100 173.13 42.67 7.77
N GLU A 101 173.62 41.98 6.75
CA GLU A 101 172.81 41.33 5.72
C GLU A 101 171.96 40.21 6.31
N SER A 102 172.47 39.43 7.26
CA SER A 102 171.70 38.40 7.96
C SER A 102 170.57 39.00 8.80
N LYS A 103 170.83 40.10 9.52
CA LYS A 103 169.83 40.85 10.30
C LYS A 103 168.83 41.57 9.40
N LEU A 104 169.27 42.11 8.28
CA LEU A 104 168.41 42.70 7.27
C LEU A 104 167.52 41.63 6.65
N ASN A 105 168.07 40.47 6.29
CA ASN A 105 167.32 39.35 5.75
C ASN A 105 166.33 38.78 6.78
N GLU A 106 166.72 38.71 8.06
CA GLU A 106 165.83 38.26 9.14
C GLU A 106 164.71 39.27 9.40
N SER A 107 165.03 40.57 9.41
CA SER A 107 164.04 41.65 9.47
C SER A 107 163.10 41.61 8.26
N THR A 108 163.64 41.33 7.06
CA THR A 108 162.84 41.20 5.83
C THR A 108 161.92 39.98 5.90
N ARG A 109 162.39 38.83 6.41
CA ARG A 109 161.56 37.65 6.67
C ARG A 109 160.47 37.91 7.69
N GLN A 110 160.77 38.63 8.76
CA GLN A 110 159.77 39.03 9.75
C GLN A 110 158.73 39.99 9.14
N LEU A 111 159.18 40.91 8.29
CA LEU A 111 158.32 41.82 7.54
C LEU A 111 157.43 41.06 6.54
N ASP A 112 157.96 40.07 5.83
CA ASP A 112 157.19 39.23 4.93
C ASP A 112 156.22 38.30 5.67
N GLN A 113 156.60 37.76 6.83
CA GLN A 113 155.69 37.01 7.70
C GLN A 113 154.56 37.89 8.24
N THR A 114 154.85 39.13 8.64
CA THR A 114 153.81 40.07 9.10
C THR A 114 152.92 40.52 7.95
N ARG A 115 153.46 40.72 6.75
CA ARG A 115 152.68 40.97 5.53
C ARG A 115 151.76 39.80 5.19
N LEU A 116 152.23 38.56 5.27
CA LEU A 116 151.40 37.38 5.04
C LEU A 116 150.28 37.27 6.08
N LYS A 117 150.59 37.46 7.36
CA LYS A 117 149.56 37.52 8.42
C LYS A 117 148.57 38.65 8.20
N LEU A 118 149.01 39.80 7.70
CA LEU A 118 148.13 40.92 7.35
C LEU A 118 147.23 40.57 6.16
N ILE A 119 147.76 39.90 5.13
CA ILE A 119 146.97 39.42 3.99
C ILE A 119 145.96 38.36 4.43
N GLU A 120 146.35 37.44 5.31
CA GLU A 120 145.43 36.43 5.89
C GLU A 120 144.36 37.07 6.76
N ALA A 121 144.74 38.02 7.62
CA ALA A 121 143.80 38.81 8.40
C ALA A 121 142.84 39.58 7.48
N GLN A 122 143.34 40.19 6.41
CA GLN A 122 142.51 40.88 5.42
C GLN A 122 141.54 39.92 4.73
N ARG A 123 142.00 38.72 4.31
CA ARG A 123 141.14 37.69 3.73
C ARG A 123 140.06 37.21 4.71
N ASN A 124 140.41 37.06 5.98
CA ASN A 124 139.44 36.70 7.02
C ASN A 124 138.43 37.82 7.25
N VAL A 125 138.86 39.09 7.24
CA VAL A 125 137.98 40.25 7.30
C VAL A 125 137.05 40.28 6.09
N ASP A 126 137.56 40.05 4.89
CA ASP A 126 136.76 40.03 3.66
C ASP A 126 135.74 38.88 3.70
N GLU A 127 136.13 37.69 4.18
CA GLU A 127 135.23 36.54 4.31
C GLU A 127 134.17 36.74 5.39
N LEU A 128 134.53 37.27 6.56
CA LEU A 128 133.58 37.65 7.60
C LEU A 128 132.62 38.74 7.09
N THR A 129 133.11 39.68 6.29
CA THR A 129 132.27 40.71 5.66
C THR A 129 131.27 40.07 4.69
N ARG A 130 131.68 39.08 3.88
CA ARG A 130 130.75 38.33 3.01
C ARG A 130 129.72 37.54 3.82
N GLN A 131 130.14 36.87 4.89
CA GLN A 131 129.23 36.13 5.77
C GLN A 131 128.24 37.05 6.47
N MET A 132 128.70 38.21 6.93
CA MET A 132 127.85 39.24 7.51
C MET A 132 126.83 39.75 6.49
N ASN A 133 127.25 40.08 5.27
CA ASN A 133 126.34 40.53 4.20
C ASN A 133 125.31 39.44 3.82
N LEU A 134 125.70 38.16 3.86
CA LEU A 134 124.78 37.04 3.62
C LEU A 134 123.76 36.89 4.76
N LEU A 135 124.20 37.03 6.00
CA LEU A 135 123.32 36.99 7.17
C LEU A 135 122.35 38.18 7.20
N GLU A 136 122.83 39.38 6.84
CA GLU A 136 121.98 40.57 6.67
C GLU A 136 120.94 40.33 5.58
N SER A 137 121.34 39.84 4.40
CA SER A 137 120.41 39.51 3.31
C SER A 137 119.36 38.47 3.74
N ARG A 138 119.77 37.45 4.51
CA ARG A 138 118.86 36.42 5.04
C ARG A 138 117.93 36.99 6.11
N ALA A 139 118.42 37.88 6.97
CA ALA A 139 117.61 38.55 7.98
C ALA A 139 116.56 39.46 7.32
N GLU A 140 116.94 40.21 6.28
CA GLU A 140 116.01 41.01 5.48
C GLU A 140 114.96 40.14 4.78
N GLU A 141 115.36 39.00 4.21
CA GLU A 141 114.41 38.08 3.58
C GLU A 141 113.42 37.49 4.59
N LEU A 142 113.88 37.09 5.78
CA LEU A 142 113.02 36.61 6.86
C LEU A 142 112.09 37.71 7.36
N ALA A 143 112.55 38.96 7.45
CA ALA A 143 111.72 40.11 7.79
C ALA A 143 110.62 40.31 6.72
N ARG A 144 110.97 40.28 5.42
CA ARG A 144 109.99 40.36 4.32
C ARG A 144 108.96 39.23 4.38
N ARG A 145 109.40 37.97 4.55
CA ARG A 145 108.50 36.81 4.69
C ARG A 145 107.60 36.92 5.93
N GLY A 146 108.13 37.45 7.03
CA GLY A 146 107.38 37.73 8.25
C GLY A 146 106.28 38.77 8.03
N GLU A 147 106.59 39.87 7.34
CA GLU A 147 105.59 40.87 6.96
C GLU A 147 104.55 40.33 5.99
N GLU A 148 104.94 39.54 5.00
CA GLU A 148 104.00 38.88 4.07
C GLU A 148 103.05 37.93 4.80
N SER A 149 103.57 37.16 5.78
CA SER A 149 102.77 36.27 6.62
C SER A 149 101.79 37.05 7.49
N ARG A 150 102.20 38.19 8.07
CA ARG A 150 101.30 39.10 8.79
C ARG A 150 100.21 39.65 7.88
N ARG A 151 100.56 40.17 6.70
CA ARG A 151 99.58 40.64 5.70
C ARG A 151 98.65 39.52 5.22
N ALA A 152 99.10 38.26 5.21
CA ALA A 152 98.26 37.11 4.89
C ALA A 152 97.29 36.79 6.02
N ALA A 153 97.74 36.84 7.28
CA ALA A 153 96.91 36.70 8.47
C ALA A 153 95.84 37.81 8.55
N ASP A 154 96.23 39.07 8.38
CA ASP A 154 95.29 40.21 8.37
C ASP A 154 94.19 40.04 7.30
N ARG A 155 94.56 39.50 6.12
CA ARG A 155 93.60 39.19 5.05
C ARG A 155 92.70 38.00 5.40
N ALA A 156 93.19 37.03 6.15
CA ALA A 156 92.38 35.92 6.63
C ALA A 156 91.38 36.38 7.69
N ASP A 157 91.83 37.19 8.65
CA ASP A 157 90.98 37.78 9.70
C ASP A 157 89.89 38.67 9.09
N GLN A 158 90.24 39.53 8.12
CA GLN A 158 89.23 40.32 7.40
C GLN A 158 88.20 39.46 6.65
N ARG A 159 88.58 38.27 6.17
CA ARG A 159 87.63 37.34 5.54
C ARG A 159 86.76 36.65 6.59
N ALA A 160 87.33 36.28 7.74
CA ALA A 160 86.60 35.72 8.86
C ALA A 160 85.56 36.72 9.39
N ASP A 161 85.94 37.99 9.61
CA ASP A 161 85.03 39.05 10.03
C ASP A 161 83.88 39.29 9.05
N ARG A 162 84.17 39.24 7.74
CA ARG A 162 83.13 39.35 6.70
C ARG A 162 82.20 38.14 6.71
N ALA A 163 82.74 36.94 6.89
CA ALA A 163 81.95 35.71 6.99
C ALA A 163 81.07 35.73 8.24
N GLU A 164 81.57 36.18 9.39
CA GLU A 164 80.82 36.30 10.63
C GLU A 164 79.68 37.33 10.49
N LYS A 165 79.95 38.49 9.88
CA LYS A 165 78.90 39.48 9.57
C LYS A 165 77.83 38.91 8.64
N ALA A 166 78.24 38.22 7.57
CA ALA A 166 77.30 37.58 6.66
C ALA A 166 76.45 36.49 7.35
N LEU A 167 77.04 35.72 8.27
CA LEU A 167 76.31 34.73 9.07
C LEU A 167 75.30 35.40 10.01
N ARG A 168 75.68 36.50 10.69
CA ARG A 168 74.74 37.28 11.52
C ARG A 168 73.58 37.86 10.69
N ASP A 169 73.85 38.34 9.50
CA ASP A 169 72.81 38.85 8.60
C ASP A 169 71.85 37.73 8.16
N VAL A 170 72.37 36.54 7.86
CA VAL A 170 71.56 35.35 7.55
C VAL A 170 70.72 34.91 8.76
N GLU A 171 71.30 34.92 9.96
CA GLU A 171 70.58 34.61 11.21
C GLU A 171 69.44 35.60 11.47
N ALA A 172 69.67 36.89 11.25
CA ALA A 172 68.65 37.93 11.36
C ALA A 172 67.54 37.72 10.33
N GLN A 173 67.88 37.40 9.08
CA GLN A 173 66.90 37.09 8.02
C GLN A 173 66.07 35.85 8.35
N LEU A 174 66.69 34.78 8.86
CA LEU A 174 65.99 33.57 9.28
C LEU A 174 65.06 33.85 10.47
N SER A 175 65.50 34.63 11.46
CA SER A 175 64.65 35.02 12.58
C SER A 175 63.45 35.85 12.13
N ASP A 176 63.62 36.73 11.16
CA ASP A 176 62.51 37.51 10.60
C ASP A 176 61.56 36.65 9.75
N GLN A 177 62.08 35.67 9.00
CA GLN A 177 61.24 34.68 8.31
C GLN A 177 60.44 33.82 9.29
N ASP A 178 61.05 33.35 10.38
CA ASP A 178 60.38 32.59 11.44
C ASP A 178 59.27 33.42 12.11
N ARG A 179 59.49 34.72 12.34
CA ARG A 179 58.44 35.62 12.85
C ARG A 179 57.29 35.78 11.84
N ARG A 180 57.60 35.95 10.55
CA ARG A 180 56.57 36.08 9.50
C ARG A 180 55.75 34.81 9.32
N THR A 181 56.38 33.64 9.35
CA THR A 181 55.69 32.35 9.27
C THR A 181 54.77 32.15 10.48
N LYS A 182 55.26 32.36 11.71
CA LYS A 182 54.41 32.34 12.92
C LYS A 182 53.24 33.32 12.85
N HIS A 183 53.45 34.52 12.31
CA HIS A 183 52.36 35.48 12.13
C HIS A 183 51.34 35.00 11.10
N SER A 184 51.80 34.41 9.99
CA SER A 184 50.94 33.78 8.98
C SER A 184 50.12 32.65 9.59
N ASP A 185 50.73 31.77 10.39
CA ASP A 185 50.04 30.65 11.04
C ASP A 185 48.95 31.13 12.01
N LEU A 186 49.23 32.19 12.77
CA LEU A 186 48.22 32.82 13.65
C LEU A 186 47.06 33.41 12.83
N PHE A 187 47.36 34.03 11.69
CA PHE A 187 46.33 34.57 10.80
C PHE A 187 45.47 33.44 10.23
N VAL A 188 46.08 32.37 9.72
CA VAL A 188 45.38 31.18 9.21
C VAL A 188 44.49 30.56 10.29
N SER A 189 45.02 30.31 11.48
CA SER A 189 44.27 29.78 12.62
C SER A 189 43.07 30.67 12.99
N THR A 190 43.25 32.00 12.97
CA THR A 190 42.17 32.94 13.22
C THR A 190 41.10 32.88 12.12
N THR A 191 41.50 32.78 10.85
CA THR A 191 40.56 32.66 9.73
C THR A 191 39.79 31.35 9.78
N GLU A 192 40.43 30.23 10.12
CA GLU A 192 39.76 28.94 10.31
C GLU A 192 38.73 29.00 11.43
N ARG A 193 39.07 29.63 12.57
CA ARG A 193 38.12 29.80 13.67
C ARG A 193 36.91 30.62 13.24
N ARG A 194 37.12 31.73 12.52
CA ARG A 194 36.03 32.57 11.99
C ARG A 194 35.18 31.82 10.97
N LEU A 195 35.79 30.95 10.16
CA LEU A 195 35.06 30.10 9.21
C LEU A 195 34.17 29.11 9.94
N ARG A 196 34.69 28.40 10.96
CA ARG A 196 33.89 27.48 11.79
C ARG A 196 32.73 28.19 12.50
N ASP A 197 32.97 29.39 13.04
CA ASP A 197 31.90 30.20 13.64
C ASP A 197 30.82 30.60 12.61
N ALA A 198 31.23 30.92 11.37
CA ALA A 198 30.30 31.23 10.29
C ALA A 198 29.49 30.00 9.85
N GLU A 199 30.12 28.83 9.75
CA GLU A 199 29.45 27.55 9.46
C GLU A 199 28.42 27.20 10.54
N GLN A 200 28.77 27.37 11.82
CA GLN A 200 27.84 27.15 12.93
C GLN A 200 26.62 28.08 12.86
N ARG A 201 26.84 29.38 12.58
CA ARG A 201 25.75 30.35 12.40
C ARG A 201 24.87 30.01 11.21
N LEU A 202 25.45 29.53 10.11
CA LEU A 202 24.69 29.10 8.94
C LEU A 202 23.83 27.88 9.27
N ALA A 203 24.40 26.87 9.93
CA ALA A 203 23.66 25.68 10.36
C ALA A 203 22.51 26.01 11.33
N GLU A 204 22.71 26.98 12.23
CA GLU A 204 21.67 27.47 13.13
C GLU A 204 20.56 28.22 12.36
N ALA A 205 20.94 29.10 11.42
CA ALA A 205 19.99 29.77 10.54
C ALA A 205 19.14 28.78 9.71
N GLU A 206 19.75 27.72 9.18
CA GLU A 206 19.04 26.65 8.49
C GLU A 206 18.06 25.92 9.41
N ARG A 207 18.46 25.59 10.65
CA ARG A 207 17.55 24.98 11.64
C ARG A 207 16.35 25.87 11.92
N VAL A 208 16.57 27.16 12.18
CA VAL A 208 15.48 28.12 12.39
C VAL A 208 14.60 28.26 11.14
N GLY A 209 15.19 28.18 9.94
CA GLY A 209 14.46 28.12 8.68
C GLY A 209 13.51 26.93 8.59
N ARG A 210 14.01 25.71 8.85
CA ARG A 210 13.21 24.48 8.87
C ARG A 210 12.09 24.53 9.92
N ASP A 211 12.37 25.07 11.11
CA ASP A 211 11.35 25.22 12.16
C ASP A 211 10.23 26.19 11.75
N LYS A 212 10.56 27.29 11.07
CA LYS A 212 9.57 28.24 10.54
C LYS A 212 8.73 27.60 9.44
N GLU A 213 9.34 26.83 8.55
CA GLU A 213 8.65 26.08 7.50
C GLU A 213 7.68 25.05 8.08
N ALA A 214 8.12 24.27 9.07
CA ALA A 214 7.27 23.32 9.78
C ALA A 214 6.06 24.00 10.45
N ARG A 215 6.27 25.16 11.09
CA ARG A 215 5.18 25.95 11.67
C ARG A 215 4.22 26.51 10.62
N ALA A 216 4.72 26.90 9.45
CA ALA A 216 3.89 27.38 8.35
C ALA A 216 3.00 26.25 7.79
N LEU A 217 3.56 25.06 7.59
CA LEU A 217 2.79 23.88 7.17
C LEU A 217 1.73 23.48 8.21
N ASP A 218 2.07 23.50 9.50
CA ASP A 218 1.12 23.25 10.58
C ASP A 218 -0.01 24.31 10.60
N ALA A 219 0.30 25.58 10.39
CA ALA A 219 -0.71 26.62 10.23
C ALA A 219 -1.62 26.41 9.01
N GLU A 220 -1.05 25.99 7.87
CA GLU A 220 -1.80 25.69 6.65
C GLU A 220 -2.77 24.50 6.85
N THR A 221 -2.32 23.43 7.50
CA THR A 221 -3.19 22.27 7.79
C THR A 221 -4.33 22.63 8.74
N ARG A 222 -4.09 23.49 9.74
CA ARG A 222 -5.15 24.03 10.61
C ARG A 222 -6.14 24.89 9.82
N ALA A 223 -5.66 25.73 8.90
CA ALA A 223 -6.52 26.56 8.05
C ALA A 223 -7.44 25.70 7.16
N ARG A 224 -6.88 24.69 6.48
CA ARG A 224 -7.68 23.74 5.68
C ARG A 224 -8.71 22.98 6.51
N SER A 225 -8.33 22.59 7.74
CA SER A 225 -9.26 21.93 8.67
C SER A 225 -10.39 22.86 9.11
N ALA A 226 -10.11 24.14 9.32
CA ALA A 226 -11.12 25.15 9.64
C ALA A 226 -12.08 25.40 8.46
N GLU A 227 -11.53 25.47 7.24
CA GLU A 227 -12.30 25.62 6.00
C GLU A 227 -13.25 24.43 5.77
N SER A 228 -12.78 23.19 5.95
CA SER A 228 -13.62 22.00 5.87
C SER A 228 -14.77 22.03 6.89
N ARG A 229 -14.51 22.45 8.13
CA ARG A 229 -15.56 22.58 9.16
C ARG A 229 -16.58 23.68 8.82
N ALA A 230 -16.12 24.79 8.25
CA ALA A 230 -17.01 25.86 7.80
C ALA A 230 -17.93 25.36 6.67
N SER A 231 -17.38 24.64 5.68
CA SER A 231 -18.16 24.06 4.59
C SER A 231 -19.18 23.03 5.09
N ASP A 232 -18.82 22.19 6.05
CA ASP A 232 -19.76 21.25 6.70
C ASP A 232 -20.89 21.99 7.43
N GLN A 233 -20.57 23.10 8.10
CA GLN A 233 -21.57 23.94 8.76
C GLN A 233 -22.53 24.58 7.74
N GLU A 234 -22.01 25.14 6.65
CA GLU A 234 -22.83 25.69 5.57
C GLU A 234 -23.79 24.65 4.99
N ARG A 235 -23.30 23.43 4.76
CA ARG A 235 -24.15 22.32 4.29
C ARG A 235 -25.26 21.98 5.29
N ARG A 236 -24.94 21.93 6.59
CA ARG A 236 -25.95 21.66 7.63
C ARG A 236 -26.99 22.77 7.72
N VAL A 237 -26.59 24.02 7.54
CA VAL A 237 -27.51 25.16 7.48
C VAL A 237 -28.44 25.03 6.27
N ALA A 238 -27.89 24.79 5.08
CA ALA A 238 -28.70 24.58 3.87
C ALA A 238 -29.69 23.40 3.99
N GLU A 239 -29.27 22.28 4.61
CA GLU A 239 -30.17 21.15 4.90
C GLU A 239 -31.27 21.54 5.90
N SER A 240 -30.95 22.35 6.91
CA SER A 240 -31.93 22.84 7.87
C SER A 240 -32.95 23.78 7.22
N GLU A 241 -32.50 24.67 6.33
CA GLU A 241 -33.36 25.58 5.56
C GLU A 241 -34.27 24.80 4.60
N SER A 242 -33.76 23.74 3.96
CA SER A 242 -34.59 22.87 3.13
C SER A 242 -35.70 22.18 3.94
N ARG A 243 -35.37 21.70 5.15
CA ARG A 243 -36.35 21.09 6.06
C ARG A 243 -37.41 22.09 6.52
N THR A 244 -37.03 23.31 6.87
CA THR A 244 -37.99 24.35 7.27
C THR A 244 -38.93 24.70 6.11
N LEU A 245 -38.42 24.84 4.89
CA LEU A 245 -39.25 25.06 3.70
C LEU A 245 -40.26 23.94 3.44
N ILE A 246 -39.88 22.67 3.67
CA ILE A 246 -40.80 21.53 3.56
C ILE A 246 -41.89 21.61 4.63
N VAL A 247 -41.52 21.94 5.87
CA VAL A 247 -42.49 22.10 6.97
C VAL A 247 -43.45 23.24 6.68
N GLU A 248 -42.95 24.39 6.22
CA GLU A 248 -43.80 25.52 5.81
C GLU A 248 -44.78 25.14 4.69
N ARG A 249 -44.33 24.36 3.69
CA ARG A 249 -45.23 23.89 2.63
C ARG A 249 -46.33 22.99 3.18
N ARG A 250 -45.97 22.03 4.04
CA ARG A 250 -46.95 21.13 4.69
C ARG A 250 -47.93 21.89 5.58
N LEU A 251 -47.46 22.95 6.24
CA LEU A 251 -48.32 23.82 7.05
C LEU A 251 -49.34 24.53 6.16
N ARG A 252 -48.90 25.12 5.03
CA ARG A 252 -49.82 25.74 4.06
C ARG A 252 -50.83 24.73 3.50
N GLU A 253 -50.39 23.52 3.14
CA GLU A 253 -51.30 22.45 2.68
C GLU A 253 -52.32 22.05 3.77
N ALA A 254 -51.91 22.03 5.03
CA ALA A 254 -52.81 21.75 6.16
C ALA A 254 -53.80 22.90 6.41
N GLU A 255 -53.37 24.15 6.28
CA GLU A 255 -54.23 25.34 6.33
C GLU A 255 -55.29 25.29 5.21
N ASP A 256 -54.88 25.04 3.96
CA ASP A 256 -55.78 24.89 2.82
C ASP A 256 -56.79 23.75 3.02
N ALA A 257 -56.33 22.60 3.53
CA ALA A 257 -57.19 21.46 3.83
C ALA A 257 -58.20 21.78 4.94
N MET A 258 -57.80 22.54 5.96
CA MET A 258 -58.68 22.99 7.03
C MET A 258 -59.72 23.98 6.50
N GLU A 259 -59.33 24.92 5.64
CA GLU A 259 -60.27 25.83 4.97
C GLU A 259 -61.29 25.06 4.12
N ALA A 260 -60.85 24.08 3.33
CA ALA A 260 -61.72 23.22 2.55
C ALA A 260 -62.65 22.34 3.42
N ALA A 261 -62.19 21.90 4.59
CA ALA A 261 -63.04 21.19 5.55
C ALA A 261 -64.10 22.13 6.15
N MET A 262 -63.72 23.37 6.48
CA MET A 262 -64.65 24.39 6.98
C MET A 262 -65.71 24.76 5.95
N THR A 263 -65.37 24.89 4.67
CA THR A 263 -66.35 25.15 3.61
C THR A 263 -67.33 23.98 3.44
N LYS A 264 -66.81 22.74 3.39
CA LYS A 264 -67.67 21.53 3.37
C LYS A 264 -68.58 21.44 4.58
N ALA A 265 -68.09 21.75 5.77
CA ALA A 265 -68.92 21.77 6.98
C ALA A 265 -70.05 22.81 6.89
N ARG A 266 -69.77 24.01 6.36
CA ARG A 266 -70.79 25.04 6.11
C ARG A 266 -71.81 24.60 5.06
N GLU A 267 -71.38 23.90 4.01
CA GLU A 267 -72.28 23.33 3.00
C GLU A 267 -73.18 22.23 3.58
N GLN A 268 -72.62 21.31 4.38
CA GLN A 268 -73.41 20.31 5.09
C GLN A 268 -74.41 20.94 6.05
N GLU A 269 -74.03 22.02 6.74
CA GLU A 269 -74.94 22.76 7.60
C GLU A 269 -76.07 23.43 6.79
N ARG A 270 -75.78 23.98 5.60
CA ARG A 270 -76.80 24.50 4.69
C ARG A 270 -77.77 23.40 4.23
N LEU A 271 -77.25 22.28 3.74
CA LEU A 271 -78.06 21.13 3.32
C LEU A 271 -78.93 20.60 4.47
N ARG A 272 -78.37 20.54 5.69
CA ARG A 272 -79.13 20.17 6.88
C ARG A 272 -80.29 21.14 7.14
N ARG A 273 -80.05 22.46 7.06
CA ARG A 273 -81.12 23.47 7.23
C ARG A 273 -82.18 23.36 6.13
N GLU A 274 -81.79 23.11 4.89
CA GLU A 274 -82.72 22.89 3.77
C GLU A 274 -83.59 21.64 4.00
N LEU A 275 -82.99 20.54 4.45
CA LEU A 275 -83.73 19.33 4.83
C LEU A 275 -84.65 19.57 6.02
N GLU A 276 -84.22 20.31 7.04
CA GLU A 276 -85.07 20.68 8.18
C GLU A 276 -86.28 21.51 7.74
N VAL A 277 -86.13 22.43 6.79
CA VAL A 277 -87.24 23.19 6.19
C VAL A 277 -88.16 22.25 5.39
N SER A 278 -87.60 21.41 4.53
CA SER A 278 -88.38 20.45 3.74
C SER A 278 -89.18 19.49 4.62
N CYS A 279 -88.62 19.02 5.73
CA CYS A 279 -89.34 18.22 6.72
C CYS A 279 -90.50 19.00 7.35
N ARG A 280 -90.33 20.29 7.70
CA ARG A 280 -91.42 21.13 8.22
C ARG A 280 -92.53 21.32 7.19
N ASP A 281 -92.20 21.51 5.92
CA ASP A 281 -93.17 21.64 4.84
C ASP A 281 -93.97 20.34 4.64
N LEU A 282 -93.28 19.19 4.65
CA LEU A 282 -93.92 17.86 4.59
C LEU A 282 -94.80 17.58 5.81
N GLU A 283 -94.35 17.94 7.02
CA GLU A 283 -95.16 17.86 8.23
C GLU A 283 -96.41 18.75 8.13
N GLY A 284 -96.28 19.96 7.57
CA GLY A 284 -97.39 20.85 7.29
C GLY A 284 -98.40 20.23 6.32
N ALA A 285 -97.92 19.66 5.20
CA ALA A 285 -98.76 18.95 4.23
C ALA A 285 -99.48 17.75 4.86
N LEU A 286 -98.80 16.97 5.72
CA LEU A 286 -99.40 15.85 6.45
C LEU A 286 -100.48 16.31 7.44
N ARG A 287 -100.30 17.45 8.12
CA ARG A 287 -101.33 18.02 9.00
C ARG A 287 -102.56 18.44 8.19
N ASN A 288 -102.38 19.07 7.04
CA ASN A 288 -103.48 19.46 6.15
C ASN A 288 -104.22 18.23 5.63
N ALA A 289 -103.50 17.20 5.16
CA ALA A 289 -104.10 15.95 4.70
C ALA A 289 -104.86 15.20 5.81
N ARG A 290 -104.38 15.29 7.07
CA ARG A 290 -105.14 14.76 8.22
C ARG A 290 -106.42 15.55 8.47
N GLN A 291 -106.36 16.89 8.42
CA GLN A 291 -107.55 17.73 8.58
C GLN A 291 -108.59 17.49 7.48
N GLU A 292 -108.16 17.29 6.23
CA GLU A 292 -109.04 16.92 5.11
C GLU A 292 -109.70 15.55 5.36
N ARG A 293 -108.93 14.54 5.77
CA ARG A 293 -109.48 13.23 6.13
C ARG A 293 -110.44 13.30 7.31
N GLU A 294 -110.15 14.11 8.32
CA GLU A 294 -111.07 14.34 9.45
C GLU A 294 -112.35 15.06 9.02
N ALA A 295 -112.26 15.99 8.06
CA ALA A 295 -113.42 16.63 7.44
C ALA A 295 -114.26 15.62 6.63
N ASP A 296 -113.62 14.73 5.88
CA ASP A 296 -114.28 13.65 5.13
C ASP A 296 -114.97 12.65 6.07
N VAL A 297 -114.29 12.24 7.15
CA VAL A 297 -114.87 11.38 8.20
C VAL A 297 -116.06 12.07 8.88
N SER A 298 -115.96 13.38 9.14
CA SER A 298 -117.07 14.17 9.68
C SER A 298 -118.24 14.27 8.71
N ALA A 299 -117.99 14.38 7.40
CA ALA A 299 -119.03 14.38 6.36
C ALA A 299 -119.71 12.99 6.24
N LEU A 300 -118.93 11.92 6.33
CA LEU A 300 -119.43 10.54 6.35
C LEU A 300 -120.25 10.25 7.62
N GLN A 301 -119.87 10.80 8.77
CA GLN A 301 -120.67 10.70 10.01
C GLN A 301 -122.01 11.42 9.91
N ARG A 302 -122.07 12.61 9.29
CA ARG A 302 -123.34 13.32 9.04
C ARG A 302 -124.25 12.54 8.08
N SER A 303 -123.68 11.95 7.03
CA SER A 303 -124.38 11.05 6.09
C SER A 303 -124.91 9.78 6.78
N GLY A 304 -124.12 9.20 7.70
CA GLY A 304 -124.53 8.04 8.48
C GLY A 304 -125.65 8.32 9.48
N ASN A 305 -125.71 9.53 10.06
CA ASN A 305 -126.74 9.89 11.02
C ASN A 305 -128.11 10.10 10.35
N VAL A 306 -128.16 10.65 9.14
CA VAL A 306 -129.40 10.75 8.34
C VAL A 306 -129.95 9.36 7.97
N LYS A 307 -129.07 8.38 7.74
CA LYS A 307 -129.48 6.99 7.47
C LYS A 307 -130.02 6.27 8.71
N ARG A 308 -129.39 6.47 9.88
CA ARG A 308 -129.83 5.85 11.15
C ARG A 308 -131.18 6.39 11.65
N GLU A 309 -131.51 7.65 11.39
CA GLU A 309 -132.82 8.23 11.72
C GLU A 309 -133.95 7.69 10.82
N ALA A 310 -133.66 7.37 9.55
CA ALA A 310 -134.60 6.71 8.65
C ALA A 310 -134.82 5.21 9.01
N GLU A 311 -133.78 4.53 9.48
CA GLU A 311 -133.84 3.11 9.88
C GLU A 311 -134.53 2.91 11.25
N MET A 312 -134.41 3.86 12.19
CA MET A 312 -135.14 3.87 13.46
C MET A 312 -136.67 4.02 13.29
N ALA A 313 -137.13 4.72 12.26
CA ALA A 313 -138.55 4.85 11.93
C ALA A 313 -139.14 3.57 11.30
N GLN A 314 -138.31 2.78 10.60
CA GLN A 314 -138.72 1.49 10.02
C GLN A 314 -138.68 0.34 11.05
N LEU A 315 -137.81 0.41 12.06
CA LEU A 315 -137.72 -0.60 13.12
C LEU A 315 -138.89 -0.56 14.13
N ALA A 316 -139.52 0.60 14.35
CA ALA A 316 -140.73 0.72 15.19
C ALA A 316 -141.98 0.08 14.55
N ALA A 317 -142.04 -0.02 13.21
CA ALA A 317 -143.12 -0.67 12.46
C ALA A 317 -142.93 -2.19 12.30
N LEU A 318 -141.68 -2.69 12.47
CA LEU A 318 -141.35 -4.12 12.39
C LEU A 318 -141.44 -4.83 13.76
N GLN A 319 -141.40 -4.11 14.87
CA GLN A 319 -141.55 -4.67 16.22
C GLN A 319 -142.98 -5.14 16.55
N THR A 320 -144.01 -4.53 15.97
CA THR A 320 -145.41 -4.99 16.09
C THR A 320 -145.75 -6.19 15.18
N ALA A 321 -144.94 -6.45 14.14
CA ALA A 321 -145.08 -7.63 13.28
C ALA A 321 -144.34 -8.87 13.85
N LEU A 322 -143.25 -8.66 14.59
CA LEU A 322 -142.38 -9.71 15.14
C LEU A 322 -143.06 -10.52 16.27
N GLU A 323 -143.93 -9.91 17.08
CA GLU A 323 -144.67 -10.59 18.17
C GLU A 323 -145.72 -11.59 17.65
N SER A 324 -146.11 -11.51 16.37
CA SER A 324 -147.02 -12.47 15.73
C SER A 324 -146.30 -13.67 15.09
N VAL A 325 -144.97 -13.57 14.91
CA VAL A 325 -144.12 -14.59 14.28
C VAL A 325 -143.37 -15.43 15.33
N THR A 326 -143.13 -14.89 16.52
CA THR A 326 -142.53 -15.63 17.66
C THR A 326 -143.39 -16.79 18.15
N LYS A 327 -144.72 -16.68 18.06
CA LYS A 327 -145.64 -17.78 18.40
C LYS A 327 -145.67 -18.93 17.37
N ARG A 328 -145.22 -18.69 16.13
CA ARG A 328 -145.07 -19.71 15.07
C ARG A 328 -143.67 -20.34 15.04
N ARG A 329 -142.71 -19.74 15.74
CA ARG A 329 -141.33 -20.21 15.86
C ARG A 329 -141.17 -21.30 16.93
N GLU A 330 -141.95 -21.24 18.01
CA GLU A 330 -141.96 -22.28 19.07
C GLU A 330 -142.51 -23.64 18.57
N GLU A 331 -143.37 -23.64 17.54
CA GLU A 331 -143.86 -24.86 16.86
C GLU A 331 -142.88 -25.38 15.78
N ALA A 332 -141.89 -24.58 15.37
CA ALA A 332 -140.83 -24.96 14.45
C ALA A 332 -139.56 -25.45 15.18
N GLU A 333 -139.29 -24.96 16.39
CA GLU A 333 -138.14 -25.36 17.21
C GLU A 333 -138.28 -26.79 17.76
N THR A 334 -139.49 -27.32 17.93
CA THR A 334 -139.72 -28.76 18.26
C THR A 334 -139.47 -29.69 17.06
N LYS A 335 -139.52 -29.18 15.82
CA LYS A 335 -139.16 -29.90 14.59
C LYS A 335 -137.68 -29.75 14.21
N ALA A 336 -137.01 -28.70 14.69
CA ALA A 336 -135.58 -28.47 14.52
C ALA A 336 -134.73 -29.30 15.50
N GLN A 337 -135.19 -29.55 16.73
CA GLN A 337 -134.51 -30.41 17.70
C GLN A 337 -134.43 -31.89 17.25
N ALA A 338 -135.43 -32.38 16.50
CA ALA A 338 -135.38 -33.70 15.86
C ALA A 338 -134.42 -33.77 14.64
N ALA A 339 -134.08 -32.62 14.04
CA ALA A 339 -133.11 -32.52 12.93
C ALA A 339 -131.66 -32.34 13.44
N GLU A 340 -131.45 -31.68 14.58
CA GLU A 340 -130.12 -31.54 15.21
C GLU A 340 -129.57 -32.85 15.79
N GLU A 341 -130.42 -33.78 16.27
CA GLU A 341 -129.97 -35.11 16.71
C GLU A 341 -129.55 -36.00 15.52
N ALA A 342 -130.15 -35.81 14.34
CA ALA A 342 -129.73 -36.47 13.11
C ALA A 342 -128.39 -35.92 12.55
N VAL A 343 -128.13 -34.62 12.74
CA VAL A 343 -126.88 -33.95 12.33
C VAL A 343 -125.73 -34.28 13.30
N ARG A 344 -125.95 -34.36 14.62
CA ARG A 344 -124.90 -34.80 15.58
C ARG A 344 -124.45 -36.25 15.38
N MET A 345 -125.34 -37.14 14.91
CA MET A 345 -124.98 -38.51 14.51
C MET A 345 -124.22 -38.56 13.17
N ALA A 346 -124.44 -37.59 12.28
CA ALA A 346 -123.69 -37.44 11.04
C ALA A 346 -122.30 -36.81 11.28
N GLU A 347 -122.18 -35.88 12.22
CA GLU A 347 -120.92 -35.21 12.57
C GLU A 347 -119.97 -36.13 13.34
N ARG A 348 -120.46 -37.03 14.22
CA ARG A 348 -119.63 -38.08 14.84
C ARG A 348 -119.06 -39.06 13.80
N ARG A 349 -119.83 -39.37 12.74
CA ARG A 349 -119.36 -40.18 11.60
C ARG A 349 -118.39 -39.43 10.68
N HIS A 350 -118.47 -38.10 10.65
CA HIS A 350 -117.61 -37.26 9.82
C HIS A 350 -116.27 -36.93 10.51
N THR A 351 -116.26 -36.81 11.84
CA THR A 351 -115.03 -36.65 12.63
C THR A 351 -114.23 -37.94 12.75
N GLU A 352 -114.89 -39.10 12.82
CA GLU A 352 -114.23 -40.42 12.70
C GLU A 352 -113.68 -40.67 11.28
N ARG A 353 -114.37 -40.21 10.22
CA ARG A 353 -113.85 -40.25 8.84
C ARG A 353 -112.68 -39.31 8.60
N LEU A 354 -112.69 -38.12 9.19
CA LEU A 354 -111.57 -37.17 9.04
C LEU A 354 -110.35 -37.60 9.86
N ALA A 355 -110.53 -38.20 11.04
CA ALA A 355 -109.43 -38.81 11.80
C ALA A 355 -108.87 -40.08 11.12
N ALA A 356 -109.70 -40.86 10.43
CA ALA A 356 -109.24 -42.00 9.63
C ALA A 356 -108.51 -41.55 8.35
N LEU A 357 -108.91 -40.44 7.72
CA LEU A 357 -108.25 -39.90 6.51
C LEU A 357 -106.94 -39.18 6.82
N THR A 358 -106.81 -38.51 7.97
CA THR A 358 -105.53 -37.91 8.39
C THR A 358 -104.55 -38.98 8.91
N ALA A 359 -105.03 -40.02 9.59
CA ALA A 359 -104.20 -41.18 9.93
C ALA A 359 -103.76 -42.00 8.70
N ALA A 360 -104.64 -42.14 7.69
CA ALA A 360 -104.30 -42.80 6.42
C ALA A 360 -103.31 -41.99 5.57
N ALA A 361 -103.43 -40.66 5.51
CA ALA A 361 -102.49 -39.81 4.80
C ALA A 361 -101.10 -39.73 5.47
N GLU A 362 -101.05 -39.80 6.81
CA GLU A 362 -99.78 -39.88 7.55
C GLU A 362 -99.13 -41.27 7.46
N GLU A 363 -99.92 -42.35 7.41
CA GLU A 363 -99.43 -43.70 7.09
C GLU A 363 -98.91 -43.77 5.65
N GLU A 364 -99.60 -43.19 4.67
CA GLU A 364 -99.21 -43.17 3.25
C GLU A 364 -97.96 -42.31 3.00
N ALA A 365 -97.79 -41.21 3.74
CA ALA A 365 -96.55 -40.42 3.75
C ALA A 365 -95.39 -41.16 4.44
N ARG A 366 -95.66 -41.95 5.48
CA ARG A 366 -94.66 -42.78 6.16
C ARG A 366 -94.29 -44.03 5.34
N THR A 367 -95.21 -44.63 4.60
CA THR A 367 -94.93 -45.74 3.69
C THR A 367 -94.14 -45.27 2.48
N THR A 368 -94.51 -44.15 1.84
CA THR A 368 -93.71 -43.59 0.74
C THR A 368 -92.32 -43.12 1.17
N LEU A 369 -92.17 -42.57 2.38
CA LEU A 369 -90.85 -42.25 2.93
C LEU A 369 -90.04 -43.49 3.32
N ARG A 370 -90.67 -44.54 3.86
CA ARG A 370 -90.04 -45.84 4.13
C ARG A 370 -89.64 -46.55 2.85
N GLU A 371 -90.50 -46.58 1.84
CA GLU A 371 -90.23 -47.16 0.53
C GLU A 371 -89.09 -46.43 -0.18
N ARG A 372 -89.05 -45.10 -0.07
CA ARG A 372 -87.96 -44.30 -0.64
C ARG A 372 -86.65 -44.45 0.14
N THR A 373 -86.69 -44.62 1.46
CA THR A 373 -85.50 -44.95 2.24
C THR A 373 -85.03 -46.39 2.02
N THR A 374 -85.92 -47.37 1.87
CA THR A 374 -85.56 -48.75 1.50
C THR A 374 -85.05 -48.83 0.07
N ALA A 375 -85.59 -48.06 -0.87
CA ALA A 375 -85.11 -48.00 -2.26
C ALA A 375 -83.72 -47.35 -2.35
N LEU A 376 -83.48 -46.28 -1.58
CA LEU A 376 -82.15 -45.68 -1.47
C LEU A 376 -81.17 -46.60 -0.75
N GLN A 377 -81.61 -47.32 0.28
CA GLN A 377 -80.77 -48.32 0.97
C GLN A 377 -80.44 -49.49 0.05
N LEU A 378 -81.39 -49.99 -0.76
CA LEU A 378 -81.13 -50.99 -1.79
C LEU A 378 -80.17 -50.49 -2.88
N GLN A 379 -80.28 -49.23 -3.30
CA GLN A 379 -79.32 -48.64 -4.23
C GLN A 379 -77.93 -48.49 -3.61
N ILE A 380 -77.83 -48.19 -2.32
CA ILE A 380 -76.56 -48.17 -1.59
C ILE A 380 -76.01 -49.59 -1.48
N ASP A 381 -76.82 -50.58 -1.13
CA ASP A 381 -76.40 -51.98 -1.02
C ASP A 381 -76.01 -52.58 -2.39
N GLU A 382 -76.64 -52.16 -3.49
CA GLU A 382 -76.25 -52.50 -4.87
C GLU A 382 -74.95 -51.79 -5.29
N LYS A 383 -74.75 -50.54 -4.88
CA LYS A 383 -73.50 -49.79 -5.07
C LYS A 383 -72.36 -50.40 -4.25
N ASP A 384 -72.64 -50.88 -3.05
CA ASP A 384 -71.68 -51.56 -2.19
C ASP A 384 -71.38 -52.98 -2.67
N LYS A 385 -72.37 -53.69 -3.25
CA LYS A 385 -72.13 -54.96 -3.97
C LYS A 385 -71.28 -54.78 -5.21
N THR A 386 -71.53 -53.73 -6.00
CA THR A 386 -70.73 -53.43 -7.21
C THR A 386 -69.33 -52.95 -6.82
N LEU A 387 -69.18 -52.17 -5.75
CA LEU A 387 -67.87 -51.81 -5.20
C LEU A 387 -67.15 -53.02 -4.58
N ALA A 388 -67.86 -53.95 -3.95
CA ALA A 388 -67.29 -55.20 -3.45
C ALA A 388 -66.88 -56.13 -4.60
N GLN A 389 -67.66 -56.21 -5.69
CA GLN A 389 -67.28 -56.91 -6.92
C GLN A 389 -66.05 -56.28 -7.55
N MET A 390 -66.00 -54.95 -7.72
CA MET A 390 -64.82 -54.28 -8.26
C MET A 390 -63.60 -54.44 -7.34
N ARG A 391 -63.76 -54.40 -6.01
CA ARG A 391 -62.67 -54.69 -5.06
C ARG A 391 -62.21 -56.14 -5.14
N GLY A 392 -63.14 -57.08 -5.32
CA GLY A 392 -62.84 -58.49 -5.57
C GLY A 392 -62.09 -58.70 -6.88
N GLU A 393 -62.54 -58.07 -7.96
CA GLU A 393 -61.91 -58.11 -9.28
C GLU A 393 -60.51 -57.48 -9.25
N ILE A 394 -60.35 -56.34 -8.57
CA ILE A 394 -59.03 -55.72 -8.34
C ILE A 394 -58.13 -56.64 -7.50
N ALA A 395 -58.66 -57.28 -6.46
CA ALA A 395 -57.88 -58.22 -5.65
C ALA A 395 -57.48 -59.47 -6.46
N THR A 396 -58.37 -59.99 -7.32
CA THR A 396 -58.05 -61.10 -8.23
C THR A 396 -57.07 -60.68 -9.32
N ALA A 397 -57.19 -59.47 -9.87
CA ALA A 397 -56.24 -58.93 -10.84
C ALA A 397 -54.88 -58.66 -10.21
N GLN A 398 -54.83 -58.20 -8.96
CA GLN A 398 -53.59 -58.06 -8.19
C GLN A 398 -52.96 -59.41 -7.83
N ALA A 399 -53.78 -60.42 -7.51
CA ALA A 399 -53.31 -61.78 -7.28
C ALA A 399 -52.76 -62.40 -8.58
N GLN A 400 -53.46 -62.24 -9.71
CA GLN A 400 -52.99 -62.66 -11.03
C GLN A 400 -51.74 -61.90 -11.45
N TYR A 401 -51.65 -60.60 -11.19
CA TYR A 401 -50.45 -59.80 -11.48
C TYR A 401 -49.27 -60.26 -10.64
N ARG A 402 -49.46 -60.56 -9.35
CA ARG A 402 -48.44 -61.17 -8.48
C ARG A 402 -48.04 -62.56 -8.95
N GLN A 403 -49.00 -63.38 -9.38
CA GLN A 403 -48.74 -64.72 -9.88
C GLN A 403 -47.97 -64.66 -11.21
N ASN A 404 -48.33 -63.75 -12.10
CA ASN A 404 -47.60 -63.48 -13.35
C ASN A 404 -46.19 -62.93 -13.07
N LEU A 405 -46.02 -62.05 -12.09
CA LEU A 405 -44.71 -61.59 -11.63
C LEU A 405 -43.87 -62.74 -11.05
N LEU A 406 -44.48 -63.67 -10.32
CA LEU A 406 -43.81 -64.87 -9.82
C LEU A 406 -43.41 -65.80 -10.97
N VAL A 407 -44.27 -65.99 -11.97
CA VAL A 407 -43.93 -66.77 -13.17
C VAL A 407 -42.80 -66.11 -13.95
N VAL A 408 -42.83 -64.79 -14.15
CA VAL A 408 -41.75 -64.04 -14.81
C VAL A 408 -40.45 -64.09 -13.99
N ALA A 409 -40.54 -64.02 -12.66
CA ALA A 409 -39.38 -64.17 -11.78
C ALA A 409 -38.81 -65.60 -11.83
N GLN A 410 -39.65 -66.62 -11.86
CA GLN A 410 -39.25 -68.02 -12.03
C GLN A 410 -38.67 -68.29 -13.41
N GLU A 411 -39.22 -67.69 -14.48
CA GLU A 411 -38.65 -67.75 -15.82
C GLU A 411 -37.31 -67.01 -15.90
N ALA A 412 -37.17 -65.85 -15.26
CA ALA A 412 -35.91 -65.13 -15.18
C ALA A 412 -34.86 -65.93 -14.39
N GLN A 413 -35.27 -66.59 -13.31
CA GLN A 413 -34.40 -67.46 -12.52
C GLN A 413 -34.03 -68.74 -13.28
N ALA A 414 -34.96 -69.34 -14.03
CA ALA A 414 -34.70 -70.49 -14.89
C ALA A 414 -33.80 -70.11 -16.07
N LYS A 415 -33.96 -68.92 -16.66
CA LYS A 415 -33.06 -68.38 -17.69
C LYS A 415 -31.68 -68.04 -17.12
N ALA A 416 -31.59 -67.52 -15.90
CA ALA A 416 -30.33 -67.30 -15.21
C ALA A 416 -29.60 -68.63 -14.88
N GLN A 417 -30.34 -69.66 -14.45
CA GLN A 417 -29.79 -71.01 -14.25
C GLN A 417 -29.40 -71.68 -15.57
N ALA A 418 -30.15 -71.45 -16.64
CA ALA A 418 -29.80 -71.93 -17.97
C ALA A 418 -28.56 -71.21 -18.52
N LEU A 419 -28.39 -69.91 -18.22
CA LEU A 419 -27.18 -69.16 -18.51
C LEU A 419 -26.00 -69.66 -17.68
N GLN A 420 -26.16 -69.89 -16.37
CA GLN A 420 -25.12 -70.50 -15.55
C GLN A 420 -24.74 -71.90 -16.06
N LYS A 421 -25.71 -72.74 -16.45
CA LYS A 421 -25.42 -74.04 -17.06
C LYS A 421 -24.78 -73.92 -18.45
N ALA A 422 -25.10 -72.87 -19.20
CA ALA A 422 -24.44 -72.58 -20.47
C ALA A 422 -23.02 -72.07 -20.25
N GLU A 423 -22.77 -71.27 -19.20
CA GLU A 423 -21.43 -70.85 -18.75
C GLU A 423 -20.63 -72.03 -18.21
N GLU A 424 -21.23 -72.95 -17.45
CA GLU A 424 -20.62 -74.21 -17.03
C GLU A 424 -20.28 -75.09 -18.22
N ARG A 425 -21.18 -75.20 -19.21
CA ARG A 425 -20.89 -75.92 -20.47
C ARG A 425 -19.86 -75.22 -21.33
N PHE A 426 -19.81 -73.89 -21.32
CA PHE A 426 -18.75 -73.13 -21.96
C PHE A 426 -17.42 -73.33 -21.23
N ALA A 427 -17.41 -73.40 -19.90
CA ALA A 427 -16.23 -73.73 -19.11
C ALA A 427 -15.81 -75.20 -19.30
N GLU A 428 -16.75 -76.12 -19.50
CA GLU A 428 -16.47 -77.52 -19.88
C GLU A 428 -15.94 -77.61 -21.31
N LEU A 429 -16.46 -76.80 -22.25
CA LEU A 429 -15.96 -76.69 -23.63
C LEU A 429 -14.61 -75.99 -23.70
N GLU A 430 -14.35 -74.97 -22.87
CA GLU A 430 -13.02 -74.38 -22.67
C GLU A 430 -12.09 -75.38 -21.99
N GLY A 431 -12.58 -76.21 -21.06
CA GLY A 431 -11.83 -77.30 -20.46
C GLY A 431 -11.59 -78.48 -21.42
N LEU A 432 -12.46 -78.69 -22.40
CA LEU A 432 -12.29 -79.65 -23.49
C LEU A 432 -11.37 -79.10 -24.57
N MET A 433 -11.47 -77.82 -24.93
CA MET A 433 -10.51 -77.16 -25.82
C MET A 433 -9.14 -77.07 -25.16
N ALA A 434 -9.05 -76.77 -23.87
CA ALA A 434 -7.80 -76.85 -23.12
C ALA A 434 -7.25 -78.28 -23.08
N ARG A 435 -8.12 -79.32 -22.99
CA ARG A 435 -7.73 -80.75 -23.09
C ARG A 435 -7.39 -81.22 -24.51
N ILE A 436 -8.00 -80.65 -25.54
CA ILE A 436 -7.71 -80.91 -26.95
C ILE A 436 -6.41 -80.18 -27.33
N MET A 437 -6.19 -78.96 -26.85
CA MET A 437 -4.95 -78.20 -27.02
C MET A 437 -3.78 -78.79 -26.22
N SER A 438 -4.05 -79.41 -25.05
CA SER A 438 -3.05 -80.21 -24.32
C SER A 438 -2.93 -81.67 -24.77
N ARG A 439 -3.80 -82.15 -25.67
CA ARG A 439 -3.62 -83.40 -26.44
C ARG A 439 -3.08 -83.18 -27.85
N SER A 440 -3.09 -81.94 -28.37
CA SER A 440 -2.49 -81.61 -29.67
C SER A 440 -1.01 -81.19 -29.57
N GLU A 441 -0.45 -81.14 -28.36
CA GLU A 441 1.00 -80.96 -28.13
C GLU A 441 1.69 -82.23 -27.62
N GLY A 442 1.02 -83.38 -27.63
CA GLY A 442 1.64 -84.67 -27.35
C GLY A 442 0.88 -85.79 -28.04
N VAL A 443 1.58 -86.61 -28.81
CA VAL A 443 1.09 -87.72 -29.68
C VAL A 443 0.99 -87.35 -31.17
N THR A 444 1.96 -86.60 -31.66
CA THR A 444 2.75 -86.97 -32.85
C THR A 444 3.93 -87.82 -32.40
N ALA A 445 3.69 -89.10 -32.12
CA ALA A 445 4.73 -90.12 -32.19
C ALA A 445 4.08 -91.49 -32.09
N MET A 446 4.32 -92.27 -33.13
CA MET A 446 4.13 -93.73 -33.25
C MET A 446 2.74 -94.08 -33.77
N ALA A 447 2.62 -94.17 -35.10
CA ALA A 447 2.92 -95.39 -35.88
C ALA A 447 1.64 -96.23 -35.95
N ASN A 448 1.17 -96.78 -37.06
CA ASN A 448 1.71 -97.08 -38.38
C ASN A 448 0.46 -97.40 -39.23
N GLU A 449 0.44 -97.04 -40.51
CA GLU A 449 0.66 -97.96 -41.65
C GLU A 449 -0.51 -98.91 -41.93
N ASP A 450 -0.66 -99.17 -43.24
CA ASP A 450 -1.42 -100.23 -43.90
C ASP A 450 -2.91 -99.92 -44.15
N GLU A 451 -3.45 -99.85 -45.37
CA GLU A 451 -3.00 -100.27 -46.71
C GLU A 451 -3.88 -99.57 -47.78
N GLU A 452 -3.24 -99.17 -48.88
CA GLU A 452 -3.71 -99.01 -50.28
C GLU A 452 -5.06 -98.34 -50.63
N GLY A 453 -4.99 -97.18 -51.32
CA GLY A 453 -6.11 -96.57 -52.06
C GLY A 453 -5.97 -95.09 -52.37
#